data_AF-A0A9E1EJF2-F1
#
_entry.id   AF-A0A9E1EJF2-F1
#
_cell.length_a   1.000
_cell.length_b   1.000
_cell.length_c   1.000
_cell.angle_alpha   90.00
_cell.angle_beta   90.00
_cell.angle_gamma   90.00
#
_symmetry.space_group_name_H-M   'P 1'
#
loop_
_entity.id
_entity.type
_entity.pdbx_description
1 polymer ?
#
loop_
_entity_poly.entity_id
_entity_poly.type
_entity_poly.pdbx_seq_one_letter_code
_entity_poly.pdbx_strand_id
1 'polypeptide(L)'
;MKDKTVEIVINILLPIVSLIIALVAIFQTKKQIELSNKQPLFDRRLEKYIIVKDLLSLYSENREIIVDREDLIRCVECQFSGLTNVSYLTDMIFAINEPLKSDKQNVFLSKCEMLEKYAVEISLLWDNDIGQIFSEFVKTYKELLNKLYKQRVCISLIDNYNKGEIYSTGIKQNSTVTDKQMLDNAKRMKLFETINEIDRIYNRIINENLEQKLIDDLKL
;
A
#
# COMPACT_ATOMS: atom_id res chain seq x y z
N MET A 1 -67.52 33.20 25.95
CA MET A 1 -67.62 31.72 26.03
C MET A 1 -66.81 31.01 24.93
N LYS A 2 -66.77 31.52 23.69
CA LYS A 2 -65.92 31.00 22.60
C LYS A 2 -64.40 31.00 22.91
N ASP A 3 -63.91 32.03 23.61
CA ASP A 3 -62.48 32.18 23.94
C ASP A 3 -61.91 31.03 24.79
N LYS A 4 -62.62 30.64 25.87
CA LYS A 4 -62.18 29.56 26.76
C LYS A 4 -62.08 28.21 26.05
N THR A 5 -62.97 27.94 25.09
CA THR A 5 -62.93 26.68 24.33
C THR A 5 -61.72 26.63 23.40
N VAL A 6 -61.38 27.76 22.76
CA VAL A 6 -60.20 27.88 21.90
C VAL A 6 -58.92 27.74 22.74
N GLU A 7 -58.87 28.38 23.90
CA GLU A 7 -57.74 28.30 24.84
C GLU A 7 -57.50 26.86 25.35
N ILE A 8 -58.57 26.13 25.67
CA ILE A 8 -58.49 24.71 26.07
C ILE A 8 -57.96 23.84 24.92
N VAL A 9 -58.42 24.06 23.68
CA VAL A 9 -57.96 23.30 22.51
C VAL A 9 -56.47 23.56 22.24
N ILE A 10 -56.03 24.82 22.31
CA ILE A 10 -54.62 25.19 22.14
C ILE A 10 -53.75 24.56 23.24
N ASN A 11 -54.20 24.60 24.49
CA ASN A 11 -53.47 24.03 25.63
C ASN A 11 -53.32 22.49 25.56
N ILE A 12 -54.19 21.80 24.83
CA ILE A 12 -54.08 20.35 24.60
C ILE A 12 -53.25 20.05 23.34
N LEU A 13 -53.40 20.83 22.27
CA LEU A 13 -52.72 20.59 20.99
C LEU A 13 -51.21 20.86 21.07
N LEU A 14 -50.81 21.92 21.79
CA LEU A 14 -49.40 22.30 21.91
C LEU A 14 -48.52 21.22 22.55
N PRO A 15 -48.91 20.57 23.68
CA PRO A 15 -48.17 19.43 24.23
C PRO A 15 -48.08 18.23 23.28
N ILE A 16 -49.15 17.93 22.53
CA ILE A 16 -49.17 16.81 21.58
C ILE A 16 -48.17 17.06 20.45
N VAL A 17 -48.20 18.25 19.85
CA VAL A 17 -47.24 18.65 18.81
C VAL A 17 -45.81 18.62 19.35
N SER A 18 -45.60 19.14 20.55
CA SER A 18 -44.27 19.12 21.21
C SER A 18 -43.77 17.70 21.45
N LEU A 19 -44.65 16.78 21.88
CA LEU A 19 -44.33 15.36 22.07
C LEU A 19 -43.94 14.69 20.76
N ILE A 20 -44.67 14.96 19.66
CA ILE A 20 -44.35 14.42 18.34
C ILE A 20 -42.97 14.92 17.88
N ILE A 21 -42.69 16.23 18.01
CA ILE A 21 -41.39 16.82 17.67
C ILE A 21 -40.27 16.14 18.48
N ALA A 22 -40.47 15.95 19.78
CA ALA A 22 -39.49 15.29 20.64
C ALA A 22 -39.21 13.84 20.21
N LEU A 23 -40.24 13.06 19.89
CA LEU A 23 -40.08 11.68 19.40
C LEU A 23 -39.32 11.62 18.07
N VAL A 24 -39.64 12.52 17.13
CA VAL A 24 -38.93 12.63 15.84
C VAL A 24 -37.47 13.04 16.06
N ALA A 25 -37.20 13.99 16.94
CA ALA A 25 -35.84 14.42 17.27
C ALA A 25 -35.01 13.25 17.85
N ILE A 26 -35.57 12.45 18.77
CA ILE A 26 -34.90 11.27 19.32
C ILE A 26 -34.55 10.26 18.23
N PHE A 27 -35.47 10.01 17.29
CA PHE A 27 -35.22 9.09 16.18
C PHE A 27 -34.10 9.61 15.25
N GLN A 28 -34.12 10.91 14.92
CA GLN A 28 -33.05 11.54 14.14
C GLN A 28 -31.70 11.45 14.85
N THR A 29 -31.63 11.73 16.15
CA THR A 29 -30.40 11.63 16.94
C THR A 29 -29.86 10.21 16.97
N LYS A 30 -30.72 9.19 17.15
CA LYS A 30 -30.28 7.78 17.09
C LYS A 30 -29.65 7.43 15.75
N LYS A 31 -30.31 7.82 14.65
CA LYS A 31 -29.79 7.59 13.30
C LYS A 31 -28.46 8.33 13.06
N GLN A 32 -28.35 9.56 13.55
CA GLN A 32 -27.12 10.35 13.44
C GLN A 32 -25.96 9.72 14.23
N ILE A 33 -26.21 9.23 15.44
CA ILE A 33 -25.19 8.52 16.26
C ILE A 33 -24.74 7.24 15.56
N GLU A 34 -25.66 6.47 15.01
CA GLU A 34 -25.31 5.25 14.28
C GLU A 34 -24.40 5.53 13.08
N LEU A 35 -24.75 6.54 12.26
CA LEU A 35 -23.93 6.97 11.12
C LEU A 35 -22.57 7.50 11.58
N SER A 36 -22.55 8.35 12.61
CA SER A 36 -21.33 8.91 13.20
C SER A 36 -20.39 7.83 13.70
N ASN A 37 -20.90 6.72 14.24
CA ASN A 37 -20.07 5.61 14.71
C ASN A 37 -19.49 4.77 13.55
N LYS A 38 -20.15 4.78 12.39
CA LYS A 38 -19.73 4.03 11.20
C LYS A 38 -18.76 4.82 10.32
N GLN A 39 -18.82 6.16 10.33
CA GLN A 39 -17.97 7.03 9.51
C GLN A 39 -16.46 6.79 9.70
N PRO A 40 -15.92 6.65 10.93
CA PRO A 40 -14.47 6.40 11.10
C PRO A 40 -13.99 5.10 10.45
N LEU A 41 -14.83 4.06 10.42
CA LEU A 41 -14.49 2.79 9.76
C LEU A 41 -14.47 2.98 8.25
N PHE A 42 -15.47 3.67 7.70
CA PHE A 42 -15.52 4.02 6.28
C PHE A 42 -14.28 4.80 5.85
N ASP A 43 -13.94 5.87 6.58
CA ASP A 43 -12.80 6.74 6.26
C ASP A 43 -11.48 5.94 6.28
N ARG A 44 -11.28 5.08 7.30
CA ARG A 44 -10.08 4.22 7.38
C ARG A 44 -10.02 3.19 6.26
N ARG A 45 -11.14 2.55 5.91
CA ARG A 45 -11.18 1.61 4.78
C ARG A 45 -10.90 2.33 3.46
N LEU A 46 -11.49 3.51 3.24
CA LEU A 46 -11.24 4.31 2.05
C LEU A 46 -9.75 4.70 1.93
N GLU A 47 -9.14 5.14 3.03
CA GLU A 47 -7.71 5.46 3.08
C GLU A 47 -6.85 4.26 2.66
N LYS A 48 -7.09 3.07 3.25
CA LYS A 48 -6.31 1.88 2.91
C LYS A 48 -6.58 1.35 1.51
N TYR A 49 -7.81 1.48 1.03
CA TYR A 49 -8.15 1.14 -0.34
C TYR A 49 -7.37 2.01 -1.35
N ILE A 50 -7.27 3.33 -1.12
CA ILE A 50 -6.47 4.22 -2.00
C ILE A 50 -5.01 3.76 -2.06
N ILE A 51 -4.42 3.41 -0.93
CA ILE A 51 -3.05 2.86 -0.88
C ILE A 51 -2.94 1.58 -1.72
N VAL A 52 -3.85 0.62 -1.51
CA VAL A 52 -3.87 -0.63 -2.29
C VAL A 52 -3.99 -0.36 -3.79
N LYS A 53 -4.88 0.55 -4.16
CA LYS A 53 -5.11 0.93 -5.56
C LYS A 53 -3.85 1.53 -6.19
N ASP A 54 -3.16 2.43 -5.50
CA ASP A 54 -1.92 3.02 -5.98
C ASP A 54 -0.86 1.92 -6.21
N LEU A 55 -0.69 1.00 -5.25
CA LEU A 55 0.28 -0.11 -5.38
C LEU A 55 -0.08 -1.07 -6.52
N LEU A 56 -1.36 -1.37 -6.73
CA LEU A 56 -1.83 -2.16 -7.87
C LEU A 56 -1.52 -1.47 -9.20
N SER A 57 -1.76 -0.16 -9.29
CA SER A 57 -1.48 0.63 -10.51
C SER A 57 0.02 0.64 -10.81
N LEU A 58 0.86 0.96 -9.82
CA LEU A 58 2.31 0.95 -9.98
C LEU A 58 2.83 -0.43 -10.38
N TYR A 59 2.33 -1.50 -9.76
CA TYR A 59 2.72 -2.85 -10.16
C TYR A 59 2.30 -3.13 -11.60
N SER A 60 1.05 -2.84 -11.96
CA SER A 60 0.51 -3.07 -13.31
C SER A 60 1.31 -2.33 -14.38
N GLU A 61 1.60 -1.05 -14.18
CA GLU A 61 2.31 -0.19 -15.12
C GLU A 61 3.76 -0.62 -15.35
N ASN A 62 4.39 -1.22 -14.33
CA ASN A 62 5.79 -1.64 -14.38
C ASN A 62 5.98 -3.15 -14.50
N ARG A 63 4.88 -3.92 -14.61
CA ARG A 63 4.86 -5.38 -14.50
C ARG A 63 5.78 -6.05 -15.52
N GLU A 64 5.76 -5.59 -16.77
CA GLU A 64 6.57 -6.18 -17.84
C GLU A 64 8.06 -6.10 -17.51
N ILE A 65 8.51 -4.94 -17.06
CA ILE A 65 9.92 -4.70 -16.70
C ILE A 65 10.30 -5.52 -15.46
N ILE A 66 9.38 -5.73 -14.51
CA ILE A 66 9.64 -6.49 -13.27
C ILE A 66 9.75 -8.00 -13.54
N VAL A 67 8.87 -8.53 -14.40
CA VAL A 67 8.79 -9.97 -14.66
C VAL A 67 9.88 -10.44 -15.64
N ASP A 68 10.42 -9.54 -16.46
CA ASP A 68 11.55 -9.84 -17.34
C ASP A 68 12.84 -10.06 -16.53
N ARG A 69 13.38 -11.27 -16.60
CA ARG A 69 14.56 -11.70 -15.83
C ARG A 69 15.88 -11.24 -16.45
N GLU A 70 15.92 -10.99 -17.75
CA GLU A 70 17.14 -10.55 -18.44
C GLU A 70 17.43 -9.08 -18.10
N ASP A 71 16.37 -8.27 -18.03
CA ASP A 71 16.47 -6.83 -17.70
C ASP A 71 16.53 -6.54 -16.19
N LEU A 72 16.01 -7.44 -15.35
CA LEU A 72 15.97 -7.27 -13.89
C LEU A 72 17.33 -6.99 -13.25
N ILE A 73 18.40 -7.55 -13.79
CA ILE A 73 19.73 -7.41 -13.20
C ILE A 73 20.35 -6.05 -13.58
N ARG A 74 19.97 -5.52 -14.75
CA ARG A 74 20.57 -4.33 -15.35
C ARG A 74 19.77 -3.06 -15.05
N CYS A 75 18.48 -3.15 -14.75
CA CYS A 75 17.59 -2.00 -14.51
C CYS A 75 16.96 -1.99 -13.11
N VAL A 76 17.66 -2.50 -12.08
CA VAL A 76 17.15 -2.54 -10.68
C VAL A 76 16.66 -1.17 -10.21
N GLU A 77 17.38 -0.09 -10.53
CA GLU A 77 16.99 1.28 -10.18
C GLU A 77 15.72 1.72 -10.90
N CYS A 78 15.56 1.36 -12.19
CA CYS A 78 14.38 1.67 -12.99
C CYS A 78 13.13 0.99 -12.42
N GLN A 79 13.25 -0.30 -12.11
CA GLN A 79 12.17 -1.11 -11.55
C GLN A 79 11.76 -0.61 -10.17
N PHE A 80 12.73 -0.32 -9.32
CA PHE A 80 12.48 0.24 -8.00
C PHE A 80 11.81 1.62 -8.08
N SER A 81 12.30 2.49 -8.98
CA SER A 81 11.71 3.81 -9.24
C SER A 81 10.26 3.69 -9.68
N GLY A 82 9.97 2.82 -10.66
CA GLY A 82 8.62 2.54 -11.12
C GLY A 82 7.68 2.10 -10.00
N LEU A 83 8.15 1.19 -9.13
CA LEU A 83 7.39 0.69 -7.98
C LEU A 83 7.26 1.66 -6.80
N THR A 84 7.94 2.81 -6.83
CA THR A 84 7.89 3.80 -5.74
C THR A 84 7.43 5.16 -6.21
N ASN A 85 6.93 5.28 -7.44
CA ASN A 85 6.52 6.54 -8.07
C ASN A 85 5.16 7.05 -7.58
N VAL A 86 4.99 7.14 -6.26
CA VAL A 86 3.83 7.72 -5.58
C VAL A 86 4.29 8.59 -4.42
N SER A 87 3.53 9.64 -4.08
CA SER A 87 3.94 10.70 -3.14
C SER A 87 4.46 10.20 -1.79
N TYR A 88 3.90 9.11 -1.27
CA TYR A 88 4.30 8.56 0.03
C TYR A 88 5.46 7.55 -0.04
N LEU A 89 5.92 7.13 -1.23
CA LEU A 89 7.08 6.24 -1.42
C LEU A 89 8.23 6.86 -2.22
N THR A 90 8.00 7.97 -2.93
CA THR A 90 8.95 8.54 -3.90
C THR A 90 10.30 8.91 -3.29
N ASP A 91 10.33 9.26 -2.00
CA ASP A 91 11.55 9.56 -1.25
C ASP A 91 12.47 8.33 -1.07
N MET A 92 11.96 7.11 -1.28
CA MET A 92 12.81 5.91 -1.33
C MET A 92 13.83 5.95 -2.47
N ILE A 93 13.63 6.76 -3.52
CA ILE A 93 14.59 6.87 -4.63
C ILE A 93 15.98 7.34 -4.15
N PHE A 94 16.04 8.14 -3.08
CA PHE A 94 17.31 8.57 -2.53
C PHE A 94 18.08 7.40 -1.89
N ALA A 95 17.36 6.42 -1.35
CA ALA A 95 17.95 5.21 -0.81
C ALA A 95 18.48 4.29 -1.91
N ILE A 96 17.81 4.17 -3.06
CA ILE A 96 18.30 3.33 -4.15
C ILE A 96 19.54 3.94 -4.84
N ASN A 97 19.63 5.27 -4.90
CA ASN A 97 20.77 5.97 -5.49
C ASN A 97 22.03 5.92 -4.60
N GLU A 98 21.84 5.95 -3.27
CA GLU A 98 22.93 6.00 -2.30
C GLU A 98 22.75 4.95 -1.18
N PRO A 99 22.71 3.65 -1.52
CA PRO A 99 22.24 2.58 -0.62
C PRO A 99 23.20 2.24 0.54
N LEU A 100 24.41 2.81 0.51
CA LEU A 100 25.43 2.64 1.57
C LEU A 100 25.44 3.80 2.57
N LYS A 101 24.61 4.83 2.38
CA LYS A 101 24.47 5.96 3.31
C LYS A 101 23.37 5.68 4.33
N SER A 102 23.71 5.80 5.62
CA SER A 102 22.81 5.43 6.72
C SER A 102 21.55 6.31 6.81
N ASP A 103 21.66 7.61 6.51
CA ASP A 103 20.51 8.51 6.49
C ASP A 103 19.49 8.12 5.41
N LYS A 104 19.97 7.71 4.23
CA LYS A 104 19.11 7.26 3.13
C LYS A 104 18.50 5.89 3.41
N GLN A 105 19.28 4.98 4.00
CA GLN A 105 18.80 3.67 4.43
C GLN A 105 17.63 3.80 5.43
N ASN A 106 17.69 4.75 6.37
CA ASN A 106 16.62 4.95 7.34
C ASN A 106 15.28 5.32 6.67
N VAL A 107 15.30 6.16 5.63
CA VAL A 107 14.09 6.49 4.85
C VAL A 107 13.48 5.22 4.27
N PHE A 108 14.29 4.37 3.63
CA PHE A 108 13.83 3.10 3.08
C PHE A 108 13.21 2.18 4.15
N LEU A 109 13.88 2.03 5.30
CA LEU A 109 13.41 1.17 6.39
C LEU A 109 12.07 1.65 6.96
N SER A 110 11.93 2.94 7.24
CA SER A 110 10.68 3.50 7.76
C SER A 110 9.50 3.30 6.81
N LYS A 111 9.73 3.36 5.49
CA LYS A 111 8.67 3.10 4.52
C LYS A 111 8.33 1.61 4.40
N CYS A 112 9.31 0.72 4.58
CA CYS A 112 9.03 -0.72 4.70
C CYS A 112 8.16 -1.04 5.93
N GLU A 113 8.46 -0.41 7.08
CA GLU A 113 7.65 -0.51 8.29
C GLU A 113 6.23 0.03 8.09
N MET A 114 6.10 1.15 7.37
CA MET A 114 4.81 1.72 6.99
C MET A 114 3.98 0.75 6.12
N LEU A 115 4.58 0.14 5.10
CA LEU A 115 3.91 -0.86 4.25
C LEU A 115 3.49 -2.10 5.06
N GLU A 116 4.34 -2.57 5.98
CA GLU A 116 4.00 -3.67 6.88
C GLU A 116 2.78 -3.33 7.74
N LYS A 117 2.77 -2.11 8.32
CA LYS A 117 1.63 -1.61 9.09
C LYS A 117 0.36 -1.55 8.24
N TYR A 118 0.44 -1.07 7.00
CA TYR A 118 -0.70 -1.03 6.10
C TYR A 118 -1.24 -2.42 5.80
N ALA A 119 -0.38 -3.40 5.54
CA ALA A 119 -0.81 -4.77 5.33
C ALA A 119 -1.56 -5.35 6.54
N VAL A 120 -1.06 -5.10 7.76
CA VAL A 120 -1.75 -5.52 8.99
C VAL A 120 -3.10 -4.81 9.11
N GLU A 121 -3.15 -3.48 8.91
CA GLU A 121 -4.40 -2.73 8.99
C GLU A 121 -5.44 -3.22 7.98
N ILE A 122 -5.04 -3.53 6.74
CA ILE A 122 -5.95 -4.07 5.71
C ILE A 122 -6.56 -5.39 6.17
N SER A 123 -5.75 -6.31 6.73
CA SER A 123 -6.26 -7.61 7.22
C SER A 123 -7.27 -7.47 8.38
N LEU A 124 -7.18 -6.38 9.15
CA LEU A 124 -8.09 -6.10 10.26
C LEU A 124 -9.34 -5.33 9.83
N LEU A 125 -9.20 -4.44 8.84
CA LEU A 125 -10.31 -3.64 8.31
C LEU A 125 -11.26 -4.48 7.46
N TRP A 126 -10.75 -5.50 6.78
CA TRP A 126 -11.50 -6.53 6.07
C TRP A 126 -11.15 -7.89 6.65
N ASP A 127 -11.85 -8.27 7.72
CA ASP A 127 -11.67 -9.56 8.40
C ASP A 127 -12.34 -10.70 7.61
N ASN A 128 -11.88 -10.90 6.39
CA ASN A 128 -12.32 -11.93 5.45
C ASN A 128 -11.15 -12.33 4.52
N ASP A 129 -11.36 -13.34 3.68
CA ASP A 129 -10.33 -13.83 2.76
C ASP A 129 -9.83 -12.73 1.79
N ILE A 130 -10.68 -11.78 1.43
CA ILE A 130 -10.32 -10.68 0.53
C ILE A 130 -9.27 -9.78 1.22
N GLY A 131 -9.53 -9.37 2.46
CA GLY A 131 -8.56 -8.59 3.25
C GLY A 131 -7.23 -9.32 3.45
N GLN A 132 -7.26 -10.64 3.61
CA GLN A 132 -6.02 -11.44 3.70
C GLN A 132 -5.23 -11.41 2.38
N ILE A 133 -5.89 -11.55 1.23
CA ILE A 133 -5.25 -11.49 -0.10
C ILE A 133 -4.58 -10.12 -0.33
N PHE A 134 -5.29 -9.03 -0.01
CA PHE A 134 -4.71 -7.69 -0.15
C PHE A 134 -3.59 -7.42 0.87
N SER A 135 -3.70 -7.93 2.09
CA SER A 135 -2.60 -7.90 3.06
C SER A 135 -1.36 -8.64 2.54
N GLU A 136 -1.55 -9.83 1.96
CA GLU A 136 -0.49 -10.62 1.34
C GLU A 136 0.14 -9.87 0.17
N PHE A 137 -0.66 -9.27 -0.71
CA PHE A 137 -0.17 -8.45 -1.81
C PHE A 137 0.77 -7.33 -1.32
N VAL A 138 0.35 -6.54 -0.32
CA VAL A 138 1.15 -5.43 0.22
C VAL A 138 2.43 -5.93 0.90
N LYS A 139 2.36 -7.06 1.65
CA LYS A 139 3.56 -7.68 2.25
C LYS A 139 4.56 -8.14 1.21
N THR A 140 4.09 -8.78 0.15
CA THR A 140 4.94 -9.28 -0.93
C THR A 140 5.49 -8.12 -1.77
N TYR A 141 4.74 -7.04 -1.96
CA TYR A 141 5.21 -5.79 -2.56
C TYR A 141 6.37 -5.17 -1.77
N LYS A 142 6.21 -5.04 -0.45
CA LYS A 142 7.28 -4.59 0.44
C LYS A 142 8.51 -5.49 0.35
N GLU A 143 8.32 -6.81 0.32
CA GLU A 143 9.44 -7.76 0.21
C GLU A 143 10.14 -7.67 -1.16
N LEU A 144 9.41 -7.41 -2.23
CA LEU A 144 9.98 -7.12 -3.55
C LEU A 144 10.89 -5.88 -3.48
N LEU A 145 10.40 -4.76 -2.93
CA LEU A 145 11.19 -3.55 -2.74
C LEU A 145 12.46 -3.82 -1.92
N ASN A 146 12.34 -4.58 -0.83
CA ASN A 146 13.47 -4.98 0.02
C ASN A 146 14.53 -5.78 -0.74
N LYS A 147 14.12 -6.71 -1.60
CA LYS A 147 15.06 -7.50 -2.39
C LYS A 147 15.71 -6.68 -3.51
N LEU A 148 14.95 -5.80 -4.18
CA LEU A 148 15.51 -4.85 -5.15
C LEU A 148 16.53 -3.91 -4.49
N TYR A 149 16.23 -3.39 -3.30
CA TYR A 149 17.16 -2.56 -2.53
C TYR A 149 18.44 -3.33 -2.16
N LYS A 150 18.32 -4.55 -1.62
CA LYS A 150 19.48 -5.40 -1.30
C LYS A 150 20.31 -5.76 -2.54
N GLN A 151 19.65 -5.98 -3.67
CA GLN A 151 20.34 -6.19 -4.94
C GLN A 151 21.16 -4.96 -5.31
N ARG A 152 20.59 -3.76 -5.19
CA ARG A 152 21.30 -2.50 -5.43
C ARG A 152 22.49 -2.28 -4.51
N VAL A 153 22.35 -2.58 -3.21
CA VAL A 153 23.47 -2.57 -2.24
C VAL A 153 24.61 -3.45 -2.74
N CYS A 154 24.31 -4.68 -3.17
CA CYS A 154 25.31 -5.60 -3.68
C CYS A 154 26.02 -5.05 -4.93
N ILE A 155 25.27 -4.46 -5.86
CA ILE A 155 25.82 -3.80 -7.05
C ILE A 155 26.79 -2.68 -6.63
N SER A 156 26.40 -1.81 -5.69
CA SER A 156 27.27 -0.73 -5.20
C SER A 156 28.57 -1.25 -4.58
N LEU A 157 28.52 -2.37 -3.85
CA LEU A 157 29.70 -2.98 -3.25
C LEU A 157 30.65 -3.55 -4.31
N ILE A 158 30.12 -4.21 -5.34
CA ILE A 158 30.90 -4.73 -6.47
C ILE A 158 31.54 -3.56 -7.23
N ASP A 159 30.80 -2.49 -7.50
CA ASP A 159 31.30 -1.30 -8.19
C ASP A 159 32.45 -0.63 -7.41
N ASN A 160 32.31 -0.51 -6.08
CA ASN A 160 33.34 0.08 -5.22
C ASN A 160 34.61 -0.79 -5.18
N TYR A 161 34.46 -2.11 -5.08
CA TYR A 161 35.59 -3.05 -5.14
C TYR A 161 36.30 -2.96 -6.50
N ASN A 162 35.55 -3.01 -7.60
CA ASN A 162 36.10 -2.94 -8.95
C ASN A 162 36.82 -1.62 -9.22
N LYS A 163 36.29 -0.49 -8.74
CA LYS A 163 37.00 0.79 -8.79
C LYS A 163 38.32 0.72 -8.04
N GLY A 164 38.32 0.19 -6.82
CA GLY A 164 39.54 0.00 -6.01
C GLY A 164 40.60 -0.87 -6.70
N GLU A 165 40.20 -2.00 -7.28
CA GLU A 165 41.06 -2.91 -8.03
C GLU A 165 41.65 -2.26 -9.29
N ILE A 166 40.86 -1.46 -10.03
CA ILE A 166 41.37 -0.70 -11.19
C ILE A 166 42.46 0.28 -10.75
N TYR A 167 42.26 0.99 -9.63
CA TYR A 167 43.26 1.91 -9.11
C TYR A 167 44.54 1.21 -8.65
N SER A 168 44.44 0.00 -8.08
CA SER A 168 45.59 -0.73 -7.53
C SER A 168 46.34 -1.58 -8.57
N THR A 169 45.65 -2.17 -9.54
CA THR A 169 46.21 -3.16 -10.48
C THR A 169 46.12 -2.74 -11.95
N GLY A 170 45.31 -1.74 -12.30
CA GLY A 170 45.04 -1.34 -13.68
C GLY A 170 44.13 -2.32 -14.46
N ILE A 171 43.64 -3.40 -13.82
CA ILE A 171 42.83 -4.43 -14.46
C ILE A 171 41.34 -4.12 -14.25
N LYS A 172 40.58 -4.06 -15.34
CA LYS A 172 39.12 -3.96 -15.30
C LYS A 172 38.49 -5.35 -15.35
N GLN A 173 37.61 -5.67 -14.41
CA GLN A 173 36.78 -6.88 -14.51
C GLN A 173 35.95 -6.89 -15.80
N ASN A 174 35.78 -8.07 -16.39
CA ASN A 174 34.90 -8.20 -17.55
C ASN A 174 33.42 -8.08 -17.11
N SER A 175 32.57 -7.56 -18.00
CA SER A 175 31.14 -7.36 -17.72
C SER A 175 30.39 -8.66 -17.45
N THR A 176 30.79 -9.77 -18.07
CA THR A 176 30.17 -11.10 -17.90
C THR A 176 30.34 -11.66 -16.48
N VAL A 177 31.47 -11.41 -15.81
CA VAL A 177 31.75 -11.82 -14.43
C VAL A 177 30.89 -11.02 -13.47
N THR A 178 30.78 -9.70 -13.69
CA THR A 178 29.92 -8.80 -12.91
C THR A 178 28.44 -9.19 -13.05
N ASP A 179 27.95 -9.40 -14.27
CA ASP A 179 26.57 -9.84 -14.54
C ASP A 179 26.25 -11.17 -13.83
N LYS A 180 27.19 -12.13 -13.84
CA LYS A 180 27.04 -13.41 -13.15
C LYS A 180 26.94 -13.24 -11.64
N GLN A 181 27.79 -12.40 -11.03
CA GLN A 181 27.75 -12.14 -9.60
C GLN A 181 26.42 -11.50 -9.18
N MET A 182 25.91 -10.56 -9.99
CA MET A 182 24.62 -9.92 -9.75
C MET A 182 23.46 -10.92 -9.90
N LEU A 183 23.48 -11.79 -10.91
CA LEU A 183 22.49 -12.87 -11.09
C LEU A 183 22.50 -13.85 -9.91
N ASP A 184 23.68 -14.30 -9.49
CA ASP A 184 23.83 -15.24 -8.38
C ASP A 184 23.34 -14.62 -7.07
N ASN A 185 23.54 -13.31 -6.88
CA ASN A 185 22.99 -12.61 -5.73
C ASN A 185 21.45 -12.56 -5.74
N ALA A 186 20.85 -12.22 -6.88
CA ALA A 186 19.39 -12.19 -7.06
C ALA A 186 18.76 -13.57 -6.79
N LYS A 187 19.40 -14.66 -7.25
CA LYS A 187 19.00 -16.05 -6.96
C LYS A 187 19.11 -16.37 -5.46
N ARG A 188 20.24 -16.05 -4.81
CA ARG A 188 20.45 -16.35 -3.39
C ARG A 188 19.43 -15.67 -2.49
N MET A 189 19.04 -14.43 -2.80
CA MET A 189 18.01 -13.71 -2.03
C MET A 189 16.57 -14.08 -2.44
N LYS A 190 16.41 -15.01 -3.39
CA LYS A 190 15.12 -15.44 -3.91
C LYS A 190 14.29 -14.30 -4.51
N LEU A 191 14.93 -13.38 -5.24
CA LEU A 191 14.25 -12.22 -5.84
C LEU A 191 13.20 -12.67 -6.87
N PHE A 192 13.58 -13.63 -7.73
CA PHE A 192 12.70 -14.15 -8.77
C PHE A 192 11.46 -14.85 -8.22
N GLU A 193 11.60 -15.55 -7.10
CA GLU A 193 10.50 -16.23 -6.42
C GLU A 193 9.50 -15.21 -5.89
N THR A 194 9.98 -14.11 -5.28
CA THR A 194 9.11 -13.02 -4.83
C THR A 194 8.40 -12.33 -5.99
N ILE A 195 9.07 -12.15 -7.14
CA ILE A 195 8.44 -11.63 -8.36
C ILE A 195 7.33 -12.55 -8.84
N ASN A 196 7.56 -13.86 -8.90
CA ASN A 196 6.50 -14.80 -9.30
C ASN A 196 5.35 -14.83 -8.29
N GLU A 197 5.66 -14.67 -7.01
CA GLU A 197 4.67 -14.67 -5.93
C GLU A 197 3.75 -13.45 -5.99
N ILE A 198 4.32 -12.24 -6.09
CA ILE A 198 3.51 -11.03 -6.24
C ILE A 198 2.70 -11.05 -7.54
N ASP A 199 3.29 -11.58 -8.62
CA ASP A 199 2.61 -11.70 -9.90
C ASP A 199 1.41 -12.65 -9.83
N ARG A 200 1.58 -13.78 -9.15
CA ARG A 200 0.49 -14.72 -8.88
C ARG A 200 -0.63 -14.06 -8.07
N ILE A 201 -0.30 -13.31 -7.03
CA ILE A 201 -1.29 -12.62 -6.18
C ILE A 201 -2.01 -11.54 -7.00
N TYR A 202 -1.26 -10.72 -7.75
CA TYR A 202 -1.83 -9.70 -8.63
C TYR A 202 -2.80 -10.30 -9.66
N ASN A 203 -2.37 -11.34 -10.38
CA ASN A 203 -3.22 -12.01 -11.36
C ASN A 203 -4.49 -12.59 -10.72
N ARG A 204 -4.39 -13.11 -9.49
CA ARG A 204 -5.56 -13.56 -8.73
C ARG A 204 -6.53 -12.41 -8.45
N ILE A 205 -6.03 -11.27 -7.98
CA ILE A 205 -6.83 -10.06 -7.70
C ILE A 205 -7.61 -9.62 -8.96
N ILE A 206 -6.93 -9.55 -10.10
CA ILE A 206 -7.54 -9.14 -11.37
C ILE A 206 -8.54 -10.17 -11.88
N ASN A 207 -8.14 -11.44 -11.97
CA ASN A 207 -8.97 -12.50 -12.57
C ASN A 207 -10.25 -12.79 -11.76
N GLU A 208 -10.19 -12.68 -10.43
CA GLU A 208 -11.34 -12.88 -9.55
C GLU A 208 -12.12 -11.59 -9.25
N ASN A 209 -11.73 -10.46 -9.86
CA ASN A 209 -12.29 -9.13 -9.65
C ASN A 209 -12.38 -8.74 -8.16
N LEU A 210 -11.31 -9.00 -7.40
CA LEU A 210 -11.30 -8.83 -5.95
C LEU A 210 -11.27 -7.36 -5.53
N GLU A 211 -10.72 -6.47 -6.37
CA GLU A 211 -10.75 -5.03 -6.12
C GLU A 211 -12.19 -4.52 -6.02
N GLN A 212 -13.07 -4.94 -6.94
CA GLN A 212 -14.47 -4.54 -6.87
C GLN A 212 -15.16 -5.06 -5.60
N LYS A 213 -14.86 -6.29 -5.18
CA LYS A 213 -15.40 -6.84 -3.93
C LYS A 213 -14.91 -6.05 -2.70
N LEU A 214 -13.64 -5.63 -2.70
CA LEU A 214 -13.06 -4.79 -1.66
C LEU A 214 -13.76 -3.40 -1.60
N ILE A 215 -14.10 -2.83 -2.77
CA ILE A 215 -14.86 -1.57 -2.89
C ILE A 215 -16.30 -1.74 -2.39
N ASP A 216 -16.95 -2.85 -2.71
CA ASP A 216 -18.33 -3.10 -2.28
C ASP A 216 -18.40 -3.18 -0.74
N ASP A 217 -17.38 -3.75 -0.10
CA ASP A 217 -17.21 -3.78 1.37
C ASP A 217 -16.94 -2.39 2.00
N LEU A 218 -16.65 -1.34 1.20
CA LEU A 218 -16.57 0.04 1.71
C LEU A 218 -17.95 0.56 2.11
N LYS A 219 -19.00 0.19 1.37
CA LYS A 219 -20.35 0.74 1.56
C LYS A 219 -21.02 0.01 2.72
N LEU A 220 -21.15 0.70 3.86
CA LEU A 220 -21.86 0.23 5.06
C LEU A 220 -23.31 -0.14 4.80
#